data_AF-A0A841VBL5-F1
#
_entry.id   AF-A0A841VBL5-F1
#
_cell.length_a   1.000
_cell.length_b   1.000
_cell.length_c   1.000
_cell.angle_alpha   90.00
_cell.angle_beta   90.00
_cell.angle_gamma   90.00
#
_symmetry.space_group_name_H-M   'P 1'
#
loop_
_entity.id
_entity.type
_entity.pdbx_description
1 polymer ?
#
loop_
_entity_poly.entity_id
_entity_poly.type
_entity_poly.pdbx_seq_one_letter_code
_entity_poly.pdbx_strand_id
1 'polypeptide(L)'
;MKPYSLDLRQKIIETYEENNLSQRELAKRFRVALSFIQKLIKQWRETGNLNPRPHGGGQKLKLKSDQIILLGDLVQEKNDATLDELRKQIEEKTQTVVSNSTISRILKRLNLNLKKKPTG
;
A
#
# COMPACT_ATOMS: atom_id res chain seq x y z
N MET A 1 -4.08 12.50 -1.04
CA MET A 1 -5.37 13.23 -1.11
C MET A 1 -6.45 12.35 -0.48
N LYS A 2 -7.30 12.90 0.40
CA LYS A 2 -8.40 12.14 0.98
C LYS A 2 -9.48 11.88 -0.09
N PRO A 3 -10.02 10.66 -0.18
CA PRO A 3 -11.12 10.40 -1.12
C PRO A 3 -12.39 11.14 -0.67
N TYR A 4 -13.24 11.50 -1.63
CA TYR A 4 -14.60 11.94 -1.33
C TYR A 4 -15.38 10.86 -0.57
N SER A 5 -16.28 11.30 0.32
CA SER A 5 -17.14 10.44 1.13
C SER A 5 -17.99 9.50 0.28
N LEU A 6 -18.40 8.38 0.87
CA LEU A 6 -19.30 7.43 0.23
C LEU A 6 -20.66 8.05 -0.09
N ASP A 7 -21.19 8.84 0.84
CA ASP A 7 -22.45 9.57 0.66
C ASP A 7 -22.45 10.44 -0.60
N LEU A 8 -21.37 11.22 -0.84
CA LEU A 8 -21.27 12.04 -2.04
C LEU A 8 -21.23 11.19 -3.32
N ARG A 9 -20.48 10.07 -3.28
CA ARG A 9 -20.37 9.16 -4.42
C ARG A 9 -21.69 8.49 -4.75
N GLN A 10 -22.44 8.09 -3.73
CA GLN A 10 -23.76 7.48 -3.87
C GLN A 10 -24.76 8.45 -4.49
N LYS A 11 -24.88 9.67 -3.94
CA LYS A 11 -25.76 10.71 -4.49
C LYS A 11 -25.47 11.04 -5.94
N ILE A 12 -24.19 11.04 -6.34
CA ILE A 12 -23.79 11.27 -7.73
C ILE A 12 -24.31 10.17 -8.65
N ILE A 13 -24.24 8.91 -8.23
CA ILE A 13 -24.71 7.76 -9.03
C ILE A 13 -26.23 7.70 -9.07
N GLU A 14 -26.92 7.89 -7.94
CA GLU A 14 -28.37 7.98 -7.90
C GLU A 14 -28.87 9.08 -8.86
N THR A 15 -28.26 10.28 -8.79
CA THR A 15 -28.61 11.37 -9.71
C THR A 15 -28.32 11.03 -11.17
N TYR A 16 -27.28 10.23 -11.44
CA TYR A 16 -26.92 9.78 -12.78
C TYR A 16 -27.87 8.72 -13.34
N GLU A 17 -28.43 7.85 -12.49
CA GLU A 17 -29.42 6.85 -12.90
C GLU A 17 -30.82 7.45 -13.08
N GLU A 18 -31.20 8.38 -12.20
CA GLU A 18 -32.54 9.01 -12.22
C GLU A 18 -32.69 10.08 -13.31
N ASN A 19 -31.60 10.73 -13.70
CA ASN A 19 -31.64 11.85 -14.64
C ASN A 19 -30.77 11.57 -15.85
N ASN A 20 -31.27 11.89 -17.06
CA ASN A 20 -30.49 11.88 -18.29
C ASN A 20 -29.49 13.06 -18.38
N LEU A 21 -28.78 13.36 -17.28
CA LEU A 21 -27.77 14.41 -17.22
C LEU A 21 -26.44 13.90 -17.79
N SER A 22 -25.75 14.79 -18.50
CA SER A 22 -24.39 14.53 -18.93
C SER A 22 -23.43 14.53 -17.74
N GLN A 23 -22.30 13.82 -17.88
CA GLN A 23 -21.25 13.81 -16.86
C GLN A 23 -20.68 15.22 -16.56
N ARG A 24 -20.75 16.13 -17.54
CA ARG A 24 -20.35 17.54 -17.38
C ARG A 24 -21.32 18.31 -16.49
N GLU A 25 -22.62 18.06 -16.63
CA GLU A 25 -23.64 18.68 -15.78
C GLU A 25 -23.57 18.15 -14.35
N LEU A 26 -23.35 16.85 -14.17
CA LEU A 26 -23.10 16.27 -12.85
C LEU A 26 -21.89 16.91 -12.16
N ALA A 27 -20.78 17.07 -12.88
CA ALA A 27 -19.59 17.72 -12.35
C ALA A 27 -19.88 19.15 -11.85
N LYS A 28 -20.65 19.93 -12.62
CA LYS A 28 -21.08 21.28 -12.23
C LYS A 28 -22.03 21.27 -11.03
N ARG A 29 -23.05 20.39 -11.04
CA ARG A 29 -24.07 20.27 -9.97
C ARG A 29 -23.43 19.92 -8.62
N PHE A 30 -22.51 18.96 -8.62
CA PHE A 30 -21.82 18.50 -7.42
C PHE A 30 -20.54 19.29 -7.10
N ARG A 31 -20.18 20.28 -7.93
CA ARG A 31 -18.96 21.11 -7.78
C ARG A 31 -17.68 20.27 -7.65
N VAL A 32 -17.59 19.22 -8.44
CA VAL A 32 -16.43 18.30 -8.48
C VAL A 32 -15.80 18.29 -9.86
N ALA A 33 -14.55 17.84 -9.95
CA ALA A 33 -13.87 17.70 -11.24
C ALA A 33 -14.57 16.68 -12.14
N LEU A 34 -14.65 16.96 -13.45
CA LEU A 34 -15.20 16.03 -14.44
C LEU A 34 -14.48 14.67 -14.44
N SER A 35 -13.17 14.69 -14.26
CA SER A 35 -12.35 13.48 -14.19
C SER A 35 -12.71 12.58 -13.01
N PHE A 36 -13.22 13.15 -11.91
CA PHE A 36 -13.73 12.37 -10.78
C PHE A 36 -15.05 11.67 -11.14
N ILE A 37 -16.00 12.39 -11.74
CA ILE A 37 -17.27 11.82 -12.22
C ILE A 37 -17.02 10.66 -13.21
N GLN A 38 -16.17 10.89 -14.21
CA GLN A 38 -15.79 9.87 -15.19
C GLN A 38 -15.24 8.60 -14.54
N LYS A 39 -14.29 8.75 -13.60
CA LYS A 39 -13.70 7.62 -12.88
C LYS A 39 -14.71 6.92 -11.99
N LEU A 40 -15.60 7.66 -11.33
CA LEU A 40 -16.63 7.11 -10.45
C LEU A 40 -17.64 6.27 -11.25
N ILE A 41 -18.20 6.81 -12.33
CA ILE A 41 -19.16 6.10 -13.19
C ILE A 41 -18.50 4.86 -13.81
N LYS A 42 -17.26 4.99 -14.30
CA LYS A 42 -16.50 3.85 -14.83
C LYS A 42 -16.33 2.76 -13.77
N GLN A 43 -15.89 3.11 -12.56
CA GLN A 43 -15.72 2.17 -11.47
C GLN A 43 -17.05 1.48 -11.11
N TRP A 44 -18.13 2.24 -11.00
CA TRP A 44 -19.45 1.71 -10.69
C TRP A 44 -19.94 0.73 -11.77
N ARG A 45 -19.80 1.07 -13.06
CA ARG A 45 -20.14 0.15 -14.16
C ARG A 45 -19.29 -1.12 -14.19
N GLU A 46 -18.01 -1.04 -13.84
CA GLU A 46 -17.09 -2.19 -13.85
C GLU A 46 -17.25 -3.11 -12.64
N THR A 47 -17.57 -2.56 -11.47
CA THR A 47 -17.47 -3.29 -10.19
C THR A 47 -18.75 -3.30 -9.35
N GLY A 48 -19.73 -2.46 -9.69
CA GLY A 48 -20.89 -2.17 -8.83
C GLY A 48 -20.53 -1.45 -7.53
N ASN A 49 -19.26 -1.10 -7.30
CA ASN A 49 -18.76 -0.66 -6.00
C ASN A 49 -18.35 0.81 -6.02
N LEU A 50 -18.84 1.57 -5.03
CA LEU A 50 -18.54 3.00 -4.87
C LEU A 50 -17.42 3.28 -3.88
N ASN A 51 -16.94 2.27 -3.16
CA ASN A 51 -15.87 2.43 -2.18
C ASN A 51 -14.61 3.00 -2.85
N PRO A 52 -13.93 3.96 -2.19
CA PRO A 52 -12.61 4.39 -2.63
C PRO A 52 -11.72 3.17 -2.81
N ARG A 53 -11.03 3.09 -3.96
CA ARG A 53 -10.01 2.06 -4.14
C ARG A 53 -8.99 2.20 -3.01
N PRO A 54 -8.52 1.07 -2.43
CA PRO A 54 -7.47 1.13 -1.42
C PRO A 54 -6.30 1.92 -2.01
N HIS A 55 -5.70 2.78 -1.18
CA HIS A 55 -4.52 3.50 -1.61
C HIS A 55 -3.52 2.46 -2.12
N GLY A 56 -3.04 2.64 -3.35
CA GLY A 56 -2.15 1.68 -4.00
C GLY A 56 -1.02 1.38 -3.04
N GLY A 57 -1.04 0.16 -2.49
CA GLY A 57 -0.05 -0.26 -1.51
C GLY A 57 1.32 0.04 -2.08
N GLY A 58 2.18 0.66 -1.28
CA GLY A 58 3.54 0.99 -1.70
C GLY A 58 4.25 -0.24 -2.28
N GLN A 59 5.36 0.00 -2.98
CA GLN A 59 6.13 -1.02 -3.70
C GLN A 59 6.17 -2.35 -2.93
N LYS A 60 5.72 -3.44 -3.59
CA LYS A 60 5.75 -4.79 -3.04
C LYS A 60 7.17 -5.08 -2.56
N LEU A 61 7.29 -5.66 -1.36
CA LEU A 61 8.57 -6.09 -0.81
C LEU A 61 9.28 -7.02 -1.79
N LYS A 62 10.57 -6.80 -2.01
CA LYS A 62 11.40 -7.70 -2.82
C LYS A 62 11.52 -9.10 -2.19
N LEU A 63 11.44 -9.15 -0.86
CA LEU A 63 11.47 -10.40 -0.10
C LEU A 63 10.07 -11.04 -0.05
N LYS A 64 10.01 -12.34 -0.33
CA LYS A 64 8.81 -13.18 -0.16
C LYS A 64 8.53 -13.40 1.32
N SER A 65 7.30 -13.80 1.64
CA SER A 65 6.85 -14.11 3.01
C SER A 65 7.79 -15.06 3.74
N ASP A 66 8.24 -16.13 3.08
CA ASP A 66 9.13 -17.13 3.68
C ASP A 66 10.50 -16.54 4.05
N GLN A 67 11.00 -15.62 3.23
CA GLN A 67 12.27 -14.94 3.46
C GLN A 67 12.16 -13.91 4.59
N ILE A 68 10.97 -13.34 4.80
CA ILE A 68 10.67 -12.44 5.93
C ILE A 68 10.65 -13.22 7.25
N ILE A 69 10.06 -14.43 7.26
CA ILE A 69 10.05 -15.32 8.43
C ILE A 69 11.49 -15.72 8.79
N LEU A 70 12.25 -16.18 7.79
CA LEU A 70 13.67 -16.53 7.98
C LEU A 70 14.49 -15.37 8.55
N LEU A 71 14.25 -14.12 8.11
CA LEU A 71 14.90 -12.95 8.69
C LEU A 71 14.53 -12.76 10.16
N GLY A 72 13.26 -12.98 10.52
CA GLY A 72 12.80 -12.92 11.91
C GLY A 72 13.50 -13.95 12.80
N ASP A 73 13.57 -15.19 12.32
CA ASP A 73 14.23 -16.30 13.03
C ASP A 73 15.73 -16.00 13.25
N LEU A 74 16.42 -15.53 12.21
CA LEU A 74 17.85 -15.14 12.29
C LEU A 74 18.09 -14.03 13.32
N VAL A 75 17.17 -13.07 13.42
CA VAL A 75 17.26 -11.98 14.40
C VAL A 75 16.98 -12.47 15.80
N GLN A 76 16.05 -13.41 15.96
CA GLN A 76 15.73 -14.01 17.25
C GLN A 76 16.87 -14.90 17.77
N GLU A 77 17.51 -15.68 16.88
CA GLU A 77 18.69 -16.49 17.20
C GLU A 77 19.93 -15.62 17.45
N LYS A 78 20.11 -14.54 16.68
CA LYS A 78 21.28 -13.66 16.72
C LYS A 78 20.89 -12.19 16.80
N ASN A 79 20.33 -11.79 17.94
CA ASN A 79 19.88 -10.40 18.18
C ASN A 79 21.02 -9.36 18.22
N ASP A 80 22.26 -9.84 18.22
CA ASP A 80 23.48 -9.02 18.18
C ASP A 80 24.00 -8.75 16.75
N ALA A 81 23.38 -9.34 15.73
CA ALA A 81 23.82 -9.19 14.34
C ALA A 81 23.51 -7.78 13.80
N THR A 82 24.45 -7.24 13.04
CA THR A 82 24.29 -5.95 12.36
C THR A 82 23.38 -6.09 11.13
N LEU A 83 22.85 -4.96 10.64
CA LEU A 83 22.02 -4.94 9.42
C LEU A 83 22.77 -5.49 8.19
N ASP A 84 24.07 -5.26 8.10
CA ASP A 84 24.89 -5.74 6.97
C ASP A 84 25.10 -7.26 7.03
N GLU A 85 25.28 -7.81 8.23
CA GLU A 85 25.38 -9.27 8.44
C GLU A 85 24.06 -9.97 8.15
N LEU A 86 22.93 -9.39 8.57
CA LEU A 86 21.60 -9.94 8.26
C LEU A 86 21.31 -9.89 6.77
N ARG A 87 21.72 -8.81 6.09
CA ARG A 87 21.64 -8.70 4.63
C ARG A 87 22.42 -9.84 3.97
N LYS A 88 23.70 -10.01 4.34
CA LYS A 88 24.56 -11.06 3.75
C LYS A 88 24.00 -12.45 3.97
N GLN A 89 23.54 -12.76 5.19
CA GLN A 89 22.93 -14.06 5.49
C GLN A 89 21.64 -14.30 4.68
N ILE A 90 20.82 -13.27 4.47
CA ILE A 90 19.64 -13.37 3.61
C ILE A 90 20.04 -13.56 2.15
N GLU A 91 21.03 -12.83 1.66
CA GLU A 91 21.54 -12.94 0.29
C GLU A 91 22.11 -14.33 0.02
N GLU A 92 22.90 -14.88 0.95
CA GLU A 92 23.45 -16.24 0.89
C GLU A 92 22.35 -17.31 0.86
N LYS A 93 21.40 -17.26 1.81
CA LYS A 93 20.35 -18.27 1.96
C LYS A 93 19.27 -18.20 0.87
N THR A 94 18.97 -17.00 0.38
CA THR A 94 17.82 -16.77 -0.50
C THR A 94 18.19 -16.32 -1.91
N GLN A 95 19.48 -16.12 -2.19
CA GLN A 95 20.02 -15.59 -3.45
C GLN A 95 19.34 -14.27 -3.88
N THR A 96 18.75 -13.55 -2.93
CA THR A 96 17.97 -12.33 -3.18
C THR A 96 18.73 -11.12 -2.66
N VAL A 97 19.21 -10.29 -3.58
CA VAL A 97 19.95 -9.07 -3.24
C VAL A 97 18.98 -7.99 -2.73
N VAL A 98 19.14 -7.61 -1.47
CA VAL A 98 18.36 -6.56 -0.81
C VAL A 98 19.24 -5.51 -0.17
N SER A 99 18.75 -4.27 -0.09
CA SER A 99 19.47 -3.18 0.59
C SER A 99 19.27 -3.22 2.11
N ASN A 100 20.19 -2.61 2.85
CA ASN A 100 20.08 -2.43 4.31
C ASN A 100 18.77 -1.71 4.70
N SER A 101 18.31 -0.74 3.88
CA SER A 101 17.02 -0.06 4.09
C SER A 101 15.81 -0.98 3.89
N THR A 102 15.93 -2.06 3.12
CA THR A 102 14.88 -3.06 2.97
C THR A 102 14.82 -3.96 4.20
N ILE A 103 15.98 -4.44 4.68
CA ILE A 103 16.08 -5.21 5.94
C ILE A 103 15.52 -4.39 7.11
N SER A 104 15.99 -3.14 7.29
CA SER A 104 15.50 -2.25 8.36
C SER A 104 13.98 -2.03 8.34
N ARG A 105 13.39 -1.82 7.15
CA ARG A 105 11.93 -1.68 7.01
C ARG A 105 11.17 -2.96 7.38
N ILE A 106 11.73 -4.13 7.05
CA ILE A 106 11.11 -5.42 7.39
C ILE A 106 11.20 -5.67 8.88
N LEU A 107 12.36 -5.45 9.50
CA LEU A 107 12.53 -5.58 10.96
C LEU A 107 11.54 -4.68 11.71
N LYS A 108 11.37 -3.43 11.26
CA LYS A 108 10.38 -2.51 11.82
C LYS A 108 8.94 -3.02 11.64
N ARG A 109 8.61 -3.68 10.52
CA ARG A 109 7.29 -4.31 10.32
C ARG A 109 7.08 -5.53 11.21
N LEU A 110 8.15 -6.26 11.53
CA LEU A 110 8.13 -7.40 12.44
C LEU A 110 8.21 -6.99 13.93
N ASN A 111 8.28 -5.69 14.23
CA ASN A 111 8.53 -5.16 15.58
C ASN A 111 9.79 -5.73 16.25
N LEU A 112 10.78 -6.15 15.46
CA LEU A 112 12.05 -6.65 15.95
C LEU A 112 13.05 -5.50 16.06
N ASN A 113 13.50 -5.21 17.28
CA ASN A 113 14.55 -4.25 17.53
C ASN A 113 15.89 -5.00 17.67
N LEU A 114 16.83 -4.70 16.77
CA LEU A 114 18.20 -5.14 16.95
C LEU A 114 18.80 -4.40 18.14
N LYS A 115 19.47 -5.14 19.03
CA LYS A 115 20.25 -4.53 20.09
C LYS A 115 21.43 -3.82 19.43
N LYS A 116 21.48 -2.48 19.55
CA LYS A 116 22.63 -1.70 19.05
C LYS A 116 23.85 -2.06 19.89
N LYS A 117 24.89 -2.59 19.25
CA LYS A 117 26.25 -2.49 19.79
C LYS A 117 26.78 -1.09 19.46
N PRO A 118 27.39 -0.36 20.41
CA PRO A 118 28.11 0.86 20.07
C PRO A 118 29.22 0.48 19.08
N THR A 119 29.25 1.19 17.95
CA THR A 119 30.42 1.18 17.08
C THR A 119 31.44 2.09 17.77
N GLY A 120 32.39 1.51 18.49
CA GLY A 120 33.41 2.20 19.28
C GLY A 120 33.83 1.39 20.48
#